data_AF-A0A2E2KGW4-F1
#
_entry.id   AF-A0A2E2KGW4-F1
#
_cell.length_a   1.000
_cell.length_b   1.000
_cell.length_c   1.000
_cell.angle_alpha   90.00
_cell.angle_beta   90.00
_cell.angle_gamma   90.00
#
_symmetry.space_group_name_H-M   'P 1'
#
loop_
_entity.id
_entity.type
_entity.pdbx_description
1 polymer ?
#
loop_
_entity_poly.entity_id
_entity_poly.type
_entity_poly.pdbx_seq_one_letter_code
_entity_poly.pdbx_strand_id
1 'polypeptide(L)'
;MSSLDLQDKIYTEADRLLLAGRQPTAELIIESLSCELQDAERSLINWWALVPQRLTQTDAKLVLPDVPEALSQAFARVWQQAVQEANSQFVIDKHSQDVGLDVVRREADESLKESKGRLLELEERLKEEISKKEDILTQVKGLEAEIGVLEVNLAAETSQKKQEEQNRLNVEQELNHLRKTYDDSKRTFDQRIKEEQRHTLDAVSKADADVRYYRGALEKLRDDIGKKESALTKNLHDMQAELARKEVKNDTQKTQIKSLEDELKRIKADTTTQTRDLSKVNTSLLSESNKNKRLEDKVKALDEELRKARQKQVNLTTEQSRREGAIRAQLKEKDDELVYALAKTTSLEKKIIAQDEEVRRLNARL
;
A
#
# COMPACT_ATOMS: atom_id res chain seq x y z
N MET A 1 31.37 96.03 131.09
CA MET A 1 30.86 94.92 131.92
C MET A 1 30.86 93.65 131.08
N SER A 2 30.99 92.46 131.68
CA SER A 2 30.80 91.20 130.93
C SER A 2 29.35 91.11 130.43
N SER A 3 29.12 90.66 129.18
CA SER A 3 27.78 90.60 128.56
C SER A 3 26.79 89.73 129.35
N LEU A 4 27.27 88.64 129.97
CA LEU A 4 26.45 87.79 130.86
C LEU A 4 26.07 88.50 132.17
N ASP A 5 26.97 89.30 132.72
CA ASP A 5 26.74 90.06 133.96
C ASP A 5 25.75 91.23 133.74
N LEU A 6 25.66 91.73 132.50
CA LEU A 6 24.65 92.70 132.09
C LEU A 6 23.29 92.02 131.87
N GLN A 7 23.27 90.85 131.23
CA GLN A 7 22.05 90.06 131.01
C GLN A 7 21.38 89.64 132.33
N ASP A 8 22.15 89.17 133.31
CA ASP A 8 21.62 88.80 134.63
C ASP A 8 21.10 90.03 135.42
N LYS A 9 21.74 91.19 135.28
CA LYS A 9 21.23 92.45 135.87
C LYS A 9 19.95 92.92 135.22
N ILE A 10 19.85 92.84 133.90
CA ILE A 10 18.63 93.13 133.14
C ILE A 10 17.51 92.18 133.55
N TYR A 11 17.80 90.89 133.69
CA TYR A 11 16.81 89.89 134.12
C TYR A 11 16.36 90.15 135.55
N THR A 12 17.27 90.47 136.46
CA THR A 12 16.95 90.77 137.86
C THR A 12 16.11 92.04 137.98
N GLU A 13 16.41 93.08 137.19
CA GLU A 13 15.63 94.32 137.19
C GLU A 13 14.27 94.15 136.49
N ALA A 14 14.19 93.33 135.44
CA ALA A 14 12.92 92.93 134.82
C ALA A 14 12.05 92.12 135.79
N ASP A 15 12.65 91.19 136.52
CA ASP A 15 11.99 90.41 137.58
C ASP A 15 11.50 91.35 138.71
N ARG A 16 12.31 92.34 139.11
CA ARG A 16 11.91 93.36 140.12
C ARG A 16 10.74 94.22 139.64
N LEU A 17 10.77 94.72 138.41
CA LEU A 17 9.69 95.53 137.83
C LEU A 17 8.39 94.71 137.71
N LEU A 18 8.50 93.46 137.25
CA LEU A 18 7.37 92.54 137.15
C LEU A 18 6.77 92.23 138.53
N LEU A 19 7.61 91.98 139.55
CA LEU A 19 7.17 91.79 140.93
C LEU A 19 6.53 93.04 141.54
N ALA A 20 6.94 94.22 141.10
CA ALA A 20 6.32 95.50 141.46
C ALA A 20 5.02 95.78 140.66
N GLY A 21 4.54 94.83 139.85
CA GLY A 21 3.32 94.94 139.06
C GLY A 21 3.43 95.87 137.85
N ARG A 22 4.65 96.24 137.43
CA ARG A 22 4.91 97.05 136.24
C ARG A 22 5.45 96.17 135.13
N GLN A 23 4.98 96.37 133.90
CA GLN A 23 5.53 95.66 132.74
C GLN A 23 6.98 96.11 132.52
N PRO A 24 7.97 95.20 132.56
CA PRO A 24 9.34 95.56 132.24
C PRO A 24 9.43 95.85 130.73
N THR A 25 9.58 97.13 130.39
CA THR A 25 9.88 97.59 129.02
C THR A 25 11.37 97.88 128.90
N ALA A 26 11.92 97.77 127.68
CA ALA A 26 13.33 98.03 127.44
C ALA A 26 13.74 99.44 127.92
N GLU A 27 12.86 100.43 127.74
CA GLU A 27 13.05 101.82 128.18
C GLU A 27 13.23 101.95 129.71
N LEU A 28 12.41 101.26 130.51
CA LEU A 28 12.47 101.30 131.98
C LEU A 28 13.75 100.64 132.54
N ILE A 29 14.26 99.64 131.84
CA ILE A 29 15.48 98.93 132.21
C ILE A 29 16.73 99.74 131.83
N ILE A 30 16.68 100.46 130.71
CA ILE A 30 17.76 101.36 130.29
C ILE A 30 17.88 102.52 131.27
N GLU A 31 16.76 103.09 131.71
CA GLU A 31 16.76 104.20 132.67
C GLU A 31 17.40 103.80 134.02
N SER A 32 17.20 102.56 134.46
CA SER A 32 17.73 102.06 135.74
C SER A 32 19.15 101.52 135.66
N LEU A 33 19.54 100.85 134.57
CA LEU A 33 20.84 100.17 134.43
C LEU A 33 21.81 100.88 133.48
N SER A 34 21.39 101.97 132.83
CA SER A 34 22.19 102.77 131.87
C SER A 34 22.87 101.90 130.80
N CYS A 35 22.09 101.02 130.15
CA CYS A 35 22.56 100.08 129.12
C CYS A 35 22.07 100.46 127.71
N GLU A 36 22.66 99.86 126.67
CA GLU A 36 22.27 100.12 125.27
C GLU A 36 20.92 99.45 124.92
N LEU A 37 20.09 100.16 124.13
CA LEU A 37 18.72 99.75 123.80
C LEU A 37 18.64 98.36 123.14
N GLN A 38 19.55 98.05 122.21
CA GLN A 38 19.53 96.75 121.50
C GLN A 38 19.86 95.57 122.41
N ASP A 39 20.79 95.77 123.35
CA ASP A 39 21.16 94.73 124.31
C ASP A 39 20.03 94.51 125.33
N ALA A 40 19.36 95.58 125.75
CA ALA A 40 18.17 95.53 126.59
C ALA A 40 17.00 94.81 125.88
N GLU A 41 16.68 95.18 124.64
CA GLU A 41 15.58 94.56 123.86
C GLU A 41 15.83 93.08 123.60
N ARG A 42 17.04 92.72 123.15
CA ARG A 42 17.38 91.33 122.85
C ARG A 42 17.36 90.47 124.11
N SER A 43 17.88 91.00 125.22
CA SER A 43 17.83 90.33 126.51
C SER A 43 16.38 90.23 127.01
N LEU A 44 15.56 91.27 126.85
CA LEU A 44 14.16 91.28 127.27
C LEU A 44 13.31 90.28 126.47
N ILE A 45 13.55 90.12 125.16
CA ILE A 45 12.86 89.12 124.33
C ILE A 45 13.19 87.70 124.82
N ASN A 46 14.47 87.43 125.08
CA ASN A 46 14.91 86.16 125.62
C ASN A 46 14.39 85.94 127.05
N TRP A 47 14.31 87.00 127.84
CA TRP A 47 13.70 86.98 129.17
C TRP A 47 12.22 86.61 129.07
N TRP A 48 11.42 87.26 128.21
CA TRP A 48 10.00 86.94 127.98
C TRP A 48 9.77 85.49 127.56
N ALA A 49 10.66 84.91 126.76
CA ALA A 49 10.61 83.49 126.40
C ALA A 49 10.85 82.54 127.61
N LEU A 50 11.57 83.01 128.63
CA LEU A 50 11.91 82.26 129.84
C LEU A 50 11.02 82.63 131.05
N VAL A 51 10.23 83.71 130.95
CA VAL A 51 9.31 84.20 132.01
C VAL A 51 8.44 83.09 132.61
N PRO A 52 7.81 82.19 131.85
CA PRO A 52 6.98 81.13 132.43
C PRO A 52 7.77 80.20 133.38
N GLN A 53 9.04 79.91 133.07
CA GLN A 53 9.91 79.08 133.91
C GLN A 53 10.48 79.87 135.09
N ARG A 54 10.75 81.17 134.90
CA ARG A 54 11.31 82.06 135.93
C ARG A 54 10.28 82.43 137.00
N LEU A 55 9.03 82.67 136.61
CA LEU A 55 7.90 82.95 137.52
C LEU A 55 7.57 81.75 138.42
N THR A 56 7.78 80.51 137.96
CA THR A 56 7.60 79.31 138.79
C THR A 56 8.72 79.08 139.81
N GLN A 57 9.90 79.68 139.61
CA GLN A 57 11.06 79.52 140.52
C GLN A 57 11.12 80.60 141.60
N THR A 58 10.35 81.69 141.48
CA THR A 58 10.33 82.76 142.48
C THR A 58 9.31 82.46 143.57
N ASP A 59 9.75 81.71 144.60
CA ASP A 59 8.99 81.49 145.85
C ASP A 59 9.03 82.75 146.76
N ALA A 60 8.98 83.92 146.12
CA ALA A 60 9.04 85.21 146.79
C ALA A 60 7.67 85.47 147.42
N LYS A 61 7.63 85.45 148.76
CA LYS A 61 6.52 86.00 149.54
C LYS A 61 6.31 87.46 149.10
N LEU A 62 5.34 87.66 148.20
CA LEU A 62 4.83 88.98 147.84
C LEU A 62 4.42 89.69 149.14
N VAL A 63 5.22 90.65 149.58
CA VAL A 63 4.88 91.57 150.67
C VAL A 63 4.72 92.94 150.01
N LEU A 64 3.48 93.29 149.71
CA LEU A 64 3.11 94.65 149.29
C LEU A 64 3.20 95.58 150.52
N PRO A 65 4.01 96.65 150.49
CA PRO A 65 4.05 97.63 151.58
C PRO A 65 2.67 98.30 151.72
N ASP A 66 2.21 98.50 152.97
CA ASP A 66 0.93 99.10 153.37
C ASP A 66 -0.36 98.28 153.16
N VAL A 67 -0.26 96.97 152.87
CA VAL A 67 -1.45 96.10 152.74
C VAL A 67 -1.40 94.96 153.78
N PRO A 68 -2.50 94.70 154.53
CA PRO A 68 -2.55 93.58 155.48
C PRO A 68 -2.17 92.24 154.83
N GLU A 69 -1.35 91.46 155.52
CA GLU A 69 -0.73 90.23 155.00
C GLU A 69 -1.73 89.23 154.38
N ALA A 70 -2.96 89.19 154.90
CA ALA A 70 -4.05 88.37 154.37
C ALA A 70 -4.43 88.71 152.92
N LEU A 71 -4.41 89.99 152.54
CA LEU A 71 -4.72 90.43 151.17
C LEU A 71 -3.54 90.17 150.22
N SER A 72 -2.31 90.38 150.67
CA SER A 72 -1.11 90.09 149.87
C SER A 72 -1.05 88.59 149.49
N GLN A 73 -1.37 87.72 150.45
CA GLN A 73 -1.48 86.27 150.19
C GLN A 73 -2.64 85.94 149.24
N ALA A 74 -3.77 86.66 149.31
CA ALA A 74 -4.90 86.45 148.41
C ALA A 74 -4.56 86.85 146.97
N PHE A 75 -3.92 88.02 146.76
CA PHE A 75 -3.47 88.45 145.43
C PHE A 75 -2.41 87.53 144.83
N ALA A 76 -1.46 87.05 145.65
CA ALA A 76 -0.48 86.06 145.19
C ALA A 76 -1.14 84.76 144.71
N ARG A 77 -2.17 84.27 145.42
CA ARG A 77 -2.94 83.09 145.00
C ARG A 77 -3.71 83.33 143.70
N VAL A 78 -4.35 84.49 143.55
CA VAL A 78 -5.09 84.85 142.32
C VAL A 78 -4.13 84.97 141.13
N TRP A 79 -2.96 85.57 141.32
CA TRP A 79 -1.92 85.63 140.29
C TRP A 79 -1.41 84.25 139.91
N GLN A 80 -1.12 83.40 140.90
CA GLN A 80 -0.67 82.03 140.66
C GLN A 80 -1.75 81.22 139.92
N GLN A 81 -3.03 81.39 140.27
CA GLN A 81 -4.14 80.81 139.52
C GLN A 81 -4.23 81.33 138.08
N ALA A 82 -4.08 82.64 137.87
CA ALA A 82 -4.13 83.24 136.54
C ALA A 82 -2.97 82.77 135.65
N VAL A 83 -1.76 82.62 136.20
CA VAL A 83 -0.60 82.07 135.49
C VAL A 83 -0.78 80.58 135.20
N GLN A 84 -1.34 79.82 136.14
CA GLN A 84 -1.67 78.40 135.91
C GLN A 84 -2.72 78.23 134.81
N GLU A 85 -3.76 79.06 134.80
CA GLU A 85 -4.83 79.05 133.79
C GLU A 85 -4.32 79.51 132.41
N ALA A 86 -3.49 80.55 132.35
CA ALA A 86 -2.88 80.99 131.09
C ALA A 86 -1.94 79.90 130.52
N ASN A 87 -1.20 79.21 131.38
CA ASN A 87 -0.31 78.13 130.96
C ASN A 87 -1.10 76.87 130.53
N SER A 88 -2.19 76.52 131.23
CA SER A 88 -3.06 75.41 130.82
C SER A 88 -3.70 75.71 129.46
N GLN A 89 -4.20 76.94 129.24
CA GLN A 89 -4.77 77.36 127.97
C GLN A 89 -3.73 77.34 126.84
N PHE A 90 -2.52 77.83 127.10
CA PHE A 90 -1.43 77.78 126.12
C PHE A 90 -1.06 76.35 125.72
N VAL A 91 -1.00 75.42 126.69
CA VAL A 91 -0.73 74.00 126.40
C VAL A 91 -1.86 73.39 125.56
N ILE A 92 -3.11 73.73 125.84
CA ILE A 92 -4.27 73.29 125.06
C ILE A 92 -4.22 73.84 123.64
N ASP A 93 -3.98 75.14 123.48
CA ASP A 93 -3.93 75.80 122.16
C ASP A 93 -2.77 75.26 121.32
N LYS A 94 -1.60 75.08 121.93
CA LYS A 94 -0.44 74.47 121.27
C LYS A 94 -0.74 73.04 120.84
N HIS A 95 -1.33 72.23 121.71
CA HIS A 95 -1.71 70.86 121.36
C HIS A 95 -2.76 70.83 120.25
N SER A 96 -3.74 71.74 120.27
CA SER A 96 -4.75 71.87 119.20
C SER A 96 -4.11 72.26 117.87
N GLN A 97 -3.13 73.18 117.88
CA GLN A 97 -2.39 73.56 116.68
C GLN A 97 -1.54 72.41 116.15
N ASP A 98 -0.82 71.71 117.02
CA ASP A 98 0.01 70.56 116.64
C ASP A 98 -0.85 69.43 116.02
N VAL A 99 -2.01 69.13 116.62
CA VAL A 99 -2.98 68.16 116.06
C VAL A 99 -3.53 68.64 114.71
N GLY A 100 -3.86 69.93 114.57
CA GLY A 100 -4.33 70.50 113.30
C GLY A 100 -3.27 70.39 112.19
N LEU A 101 -2.01 70.68 112.50
CA LEU A 101 -0.89 70.54 111.55
C LEU A 101 -0.68 69.07 111.16
N ASP A 102 -0.78 68.13 112.11
CA ASP A 102 -0.65 66.71 111.85
C ASP A 102 -1.79 66.16 110.98
N VAL A 103 -3.03 66.64 111.17
CA VAL A 103 -4.18 66.27 110.32
C VAL A 103 -3.95 66.76 108.89
N VAL A 104 -3.59 68.03 108.69
CA VAL A 104 -3.33 68.58 107.35
C VAL A 104 -2.18 67.85 106.66
N ARG A 105 -1.12 67.50 107.38
CA ARG A 105 -0.01 66.69 106.84
C ARG A 105 -0.48 65.31 106.39
N ARG A 106 -1.28 64.63 107.22
CA ARG A 106 -1.84 63.31 106.86
C ARG A 106 -2.72 63.38 105.63
N GLU A 107 -3.60 64.39 105.54
CA GLU A 107 -4.47 64.58 104.37
C GLU A 107 -3.65 64.87 103.11
N ALA A 108 -2.59 65.68 103.22
CA ALA A 108 -1.68 65.95 102.10
C ALA A 108 -0.91 64.69 101.68
N ASP A 109 -0.42 63.89 102.63
CA ASP A 109 0.29 62.64 102.37
C ASP A 109 -0.65 61.58 101.75
N GLU A 110 -1.89 61.49 102.22
CA GLU A 110 -2.92 60.60 101.68
C GLU A 110 -3.31 61.01 100.26
N SER A 111 -3.54 62.30 100.01
CA SER A 111 -3.80 62.83 98.67
C SER A 111 -2.61 62.60 97.72
N LEU A 112 -1.38 62.80 98.19
CA LEU A 112 -0.17 62.54 97.40
C LEU A 112 -0.04 61.05 97.07
N LYS A 113 -0.34 60.17 98.04
CA LYS A 113 -0.32 58.72 97.84
C LYS A 113 -1.38 58.29 96.82
N GLU A 114 -2.59 58.83 96.92
CA GLU A 114 -3.66 58.55 95.96
C GLU A 114 -3.29 59.05 94.56
N SER A 115 -2.76 60.27 94.44
CA SER A 115 -2.31 60.81 93.16
C SER A 115 -1.20 59.98 92.54
N LYS A 116 -0.23 59.51 93.35
CA LYS A 116 0.84 58.61 92.88
C LYS A 116 0.28 57.26 92.45
N GLY A 117 -0.68 56.70 93.18
CA GLY A 117 -1.38 55.47 92.81
C GLY A 117 -2.06 55.60 91.45
N ARG A 118 -2.85 56.67 91.25
CA ARG A 118 -3.51 56.97 89.97
C ARG A 118 -2.50 57.17 88.83
N LEU A 119 -1.37 57.83 89.10
CA LEU A 119 -0.30 58.00 88.10
C LEU A 119 0.28 56.65 87.66
N LEU A 120 0.61 55.78 88.61
CA LEU A 120 1.13 54.44 88.31
C LEU A 120 0.12 53.58 87.53
N GLU A 121 -1.16 53.63 87.90
CA GLU A 121 -2.22 52.93 87.17
C GLU A 121 -2.36 53.45 85.73
N LEU A 122 -2.27 54.75 85.51
CA LEU A 122 -2.30 55.35 84.17
C LEU A 122 -1.06 55.00 83.36
N GLU A 123 0.13 55.00 83.98
CA GLU A 123 1.38 54.60 83.33
C GLU A 123 1.35 53.12 82.91
N GLU A 124 0.84 52.24 83.77
CA GLU A 124 0.71 50.82 83.45
C GLU A 124 -0.31 50.59 82.32
N ARG A 125 -1.47 51.26 82.40
CA ARG A 125 -2.48 51.19 81.33
C ARG A 125 -1.94 51.74 80.00
N LEU A 126 -1.14 52.80 80.04
CA LEU A 126 -0.49 53.34 78.85
C LEU A 126 0.50 52.34 78.24
N LYS A 127 1.31 51.66 79.06
CA LYS A 127 2.22 50.60 78.58
C LYS A 127 1.46 49.44 77.94
N GLU A 128 0.37 48.99 78.58
CA GLU A 128 -0.49 47.93 78.01
C GLU A 128 -1.07 48.34 76.66
N GLU A 129 -1.57 49.57 76.52
CA GLU A 129 -2.11 50.06 75.25
C GLU A 129 -1.03 50.22 74.18
N ILE A 130 0.20 50.61 74.55
CA ILE A 130 1.35 50.63 73.63
C ILE A 130 1.65 49.20 73.14
N SER A 131 1.73 48.23 74.05
CA SER A 131 1.96 46.82 73.69
C SER A 131 0.87 46.30 72.74
N LYS A 132 -0.41 46.52 73.07
CA LYS A 132 -1.54 46.12 72.21
C LYS A 132 -1.46 46.77 70.83
N LYS A 133 -1.08 48.06 70.77
CA LYS A 133 -0.90 48.77 69.50
C LYS A 133 0.23 48.17 68.67
N GLU A 134 1.36 47.82 69.29
CA GLU A 134 2.48 47.17 68.61
C GLU A 134 2.11 45.78 68.07
N ASP A 135 1.35 45.00 68.84
CA ASP A 135 0.84 43.69 68.42
C ASP A 135 -0.09 43.83 67.20
N ILE A 136 -1.05 44.77 67.26
CA ILE A 136 -1.97 45.03 66.14
C ILE A 136 -1.20 45.50 64.90
N LEU A 137 -0.22 46.41 65.05
CA LEU A 137 0.60 46.87 63.92
C LEU A 137 1.38 45.72 63.29
N THR A 138 1.87 44.77 64.09
CA THR A 138 2.57 43.59 63.58
C THR A 138 1.61 42.66 62.83
N GLN A 139 0.40 42.46 63.35
CA GLN A 139 -0.65 41.68 62.66
C GLN A 139 -1.07 42.33 61.33
N VAL A 140 -1.25 43.65 61.31
CA VAL A 140 -1.59 44.39 60.08
C VAL A 140 -0.51 44.21 59.02
N LYS A 141 0.76 44.35 59.37
CA LYS A 141 1.88 44.08 58.44
C LYS A 141 1.89 42.64 57.93
N GLY A 142 1.55 41.68 58.80
CA GLY A 142 1.42 40.28 58.42
C GLY A 142 0.31 40.06 57.38
N LEU A 143 -0.87 40.64 57.61
CA LEU A 143 -2.00 40.58 56.68
C LEU A 143 -1.72 41.29 55.37
N GLU A 144 -1.05 42.44 55.39
CA GLU A 144 -0.62 43.15 54.17
C GLU A 144 0.35 42.31 53.33
N ALA A 145 1.29 41.60 53.97
CA ALA A 145 2.18 40.69 53.27
C ALA A 145 1.43 39.48 52.67
N GLU A 146 0.46 38.92 53.40
CA GLU A 146 -0.39 37.84 52.90
C GLU A 146 -1.23 38.28 51.69
N ILE A 147 -1.83 39.48 51.75
CA ILE A 147 -2.53 40.09 50.62
C ILE A 147 -1.60 40.20 49.41
N GLY A 148 -0.38 40.71 49.60
CA GLY A 148 0.60 40.83 48.51
C GLY A 148 0.96 39.49 47.87
N VAL A 149 1.14 38.43 48.67
CA VAL A 149 1.39 37.07 48.15
C VAL A 149 0.18 36.54 47.39
N LEU A 150 -1.04 36.76 47.91
CA LEU A 150 -2.27 36.33 47.25
C LEU A 150 -2.50 37.07 45.92
N GLU A 151 -2.17 38.35 45.83
CA GLU A 151 -2.23 39.13 44.59
C GLU A 151 -1.28 38.56 43.52
N VAL A 152 -0.03 38.26 43.91
CA VAL A 152 0.96 37.65 43.01
C VAL A 152 0.50 36.27 42.55
N ASN A 153 0.00 35.44 43.47
CA ASN A 153 -0.51 34.11 43.13
C ASN A 153 -1.73 34.19 42.20
N LEU A 154 -2.66 35.12 42.44
CA LEU A 154 -3.83 35.33 41.59
C LEU A 154 -3.42 35.77 40.18
N ALA A 155 -2.43 36.65 40.06
CA ALA A 155 -1.90 37.08 38.78
C ALA A 155 -1.22 35.91 38.02
N ALA A 156 -0.45 35.08 38.72
CA ALA A 156 0.20 33.89 38.16
C ALA A 156 -0.84 32.87 37.66
N GLU A 157 -1.83 32.53 38.49
CA GLU A 157 -2.94 31.63 38.14
C GLU A 157 -3.75 32.16 36.94
N THR A 158 -4.01 33.48 36.91
CA THR A 158 -4.70 34.10 35.78
C THR A 158 -3.88 33.98 34.49
N SER A 159 -2.57 34.16 34.56
CA SER A 159 -1.66 34.00 33.42
C SER A 159 -1.61 32.54 32.96
N GLN A 160 -1.50 31.59 33.89
CA GLN A 160 -1.49 30.17 33.59
C GLN A 160 -2.82 29.74 32.94
N LYS A 161 -3.96 30.18 33.49
CA LYS A 161 -5.27 29.90 32.91
C LYS A 161 -5.42 30.43 31.49
N LYS A 162 -4.91 31.64 31.21
CA LYS A 162 -4.90 32.18 29.83
C LYS A 162 -4.05 31.33 28.89
N GLN A 163 -2.89 30.88 29.34
CA GLN A 163 -2.01 30.01 28.55
C GLN A 163 -2.68 28.66 28.27
N GLU A 164 -3.30 28.04 29.27
CA GLU A 164 -4.03 26.77 29.11
C GLU A 164 -5.24 26.92 28.18
N GLU A 165 -5.97 28.03 28.26
CA GLU A 165 -7.08 28.31 27.34
C GLU A 165 -6.61 28.47 25.89
N GLN A 166 -5.47 29.13 25.68
CA GLN A 166 -4.85 29.22 24.35
C GLN A 166 -4.39 27.84 23.85
N ASN A 167 -3.75 27.04 24.71
CA ASN A 167 -3.33 25.68 24.38
C ASN A 167 -4.53 24.80 24.01
N ARG A 168 -5.62 24.87 24.78
CA ARG A 168 -6.88 24.16 24.50
C ARG A 168 -7.43 24.54 23.13
N LEU A 169 -7.45 25.84 22.81
CA LEU A 169 -7.93 26.34 21.52
C LEU A 169 -7.06 25.87 20.35
N ASN A 170 -5.72 25.85 20.52
CA ASN A 170 -4.81 25.31 19.51
C ASN A 170 -5.06 23.82 19.26
N VAL A 171 -5.18 23.01 20.33
CA VAL A 171 -5.47 21.57 20.21
C VAL A 171 -6.82 21.32 19.56
N GLU A 172 -7.84 22.13 19.86
CA GLU A 172 -9.14 22.04 19.23
C GLU A 172 -9.08 22.36 17.72
N GLN A 173 -8.30 23.37 17.32
CA GLN A 173 -8.05 23.67 15.91
C GLN A 173 -7.31 22.53 15.19
N GLU A 174 -6.28 21.95 15.81
CA GLU A 174 -5.55 20.81 15.27
C GLU A 174 -6.45 19.57 15.13
N LEU A 175 -7.29 19.28 16.12
CA LEU A 175 -8.27 18.20 16.06
C LEU A 175 -9.28 18.40 14.93
N ASN A 176 -9.78 19.62 14.75
CA ASN A 176 -10.71 19.95 13.66
C ASN A 176 -10.02 19.81 12.28
N HIS A 177 -8.77 20.27 12.16
CA HIS A 177 -7.99 20.08 10.95
C HIS A 177 -7.75 18.60 10.65
N LEU A 178 -7.37 17.81 11.66
CA LEU A 178 -7.11 16.38 11.52
C LEU A 178 -8.37 15.61 11.13
N ARG A 179 -9.53 15.94 11.72
CA ARG A 179 -10.83 15.37 11.34
C ARG A 179 -11.16 15.64 9.87
N LYS A 180 -10.99 16.89 9.42
CA LYS A 180 -11.22 17.25 8.01
C LYS A 180 -10.28 16.49 7.07
N THR A 181 -8.99 16.46 7.38
CA THR A 181 -8.00 15.73 6.57
C THR A 181 -8.29 14.22 6.53
N TYR A 182 -8.75 13.65 7.65
CA TYR A 182 -9.19 12.27 7.70
C TYR A 182 -10.42 12.02 6.81
N ASP A 183 -11.44 12.87 6.88
CA ASP A 183 -12.65 12.74 6.06
C ASP A 183 -12.34 12.90 4.55
N ASP A 184 -11.48 13.85 4.19
CA ASP A 184 -11.02 14.05 2.81
C ASP A 184 -10.22 12.84 2.29
N SER A 185 -9.34 12.28 3.12
CA SER A 185 -8.58 11.07 2.82
C SER A 185 -9.49 9.86 2.64
N LYS A 186 -10.44 9.66 3.55
CA LYS A 186 -11.45 8.60 3.48
C LYS A 186 -12.28 8.70 2.21
N ARG A 187 -12.76 9.91 1.87
CA ARG A 187 -13.51 10.15 0.64
C ARG A 187 -12.70 9.83 -0.62
N THR A 188 -11.42 10.22 -0.64
CA THR A 188 -10.51 9.92 -1.75
C THR A 188 -10.26 8.41 -1.89
N PHE A 189 -10.10 7.71 -0.77
CA PHE A 189 -9.91 6.26 -0.74
C PHE A 189 -11.15 5.51 -1.22
N ASP A 190 -12.34 5.88 -0.72
CA ASP A 190 -13.62 5.31 -1.15
C ASP A 190 -13.86 5.55 -2.66
N GLN A 191 -13.46 6.70 -3.18
CA GLN A 191 -13.52 6.99 -4.61
C GLN A 191 -12.57 6.09 -5.41
N ARG A 192 -11.31 5.92 -4.97
CA ARG A 192 -10.36 5.02 -5.63
C ARG A 192 -10.85 3.58 -5.64
N ILE A 193 -11.41 3.08 -4.54
CA ILE A 193 -12.00 1.74 -4.48
C ILE A 193 -13.12 1.60 -5.52
N LYS A 194 -14.03 2.57 -5.63
CA LYS A 194 -15.12 2.54 -6.61
C LYS A 194 -14.60 2.55 -8.05
N GLU A 195 -13.58 3.37 -8.33
CA GLU A 195 -12.95 3.45 -9.64
C GLU A 195 -12.22 2.14 -10.00
N GLU A 196 -11.50 1.54 -9.05
CA GLU A 196 -10.81 0.26 -9.22
C GLU A 196 -11.80 -0.91 -9.40
N GLN A 197 -12.89 -0.94 -8.64
CA GLN A 197 -13.98 -1.90 -8.82
C GLN A 197 -14.63 -1.77 -10.20
N ARG A 198 -14.84 -0.53 -10.68
CA ARG A 198 -15.36 -0.31 -12.03
C ARG A 198 -14.36 -0.76 -13.10
N HIS A 199 -13.10 -0.39 -12.95
CA HIS A 199 -12.04 -0.76 -13.89
C HIS A 199 -11.86 -2.28 -13.98
N THR A 200 -11.88 -2.99 -12.84
CA THR A 200 -11.81 -4.45 -12.80
C THR A 200 -13.04 -5.10 -13.44
N LEU A 201 -14.25 -4.59 -13.19
CA LEU A 201 -15.47 -5.05 -13.85
C LEU A 201 -15.42 -4.86 -15.37
N ASP A 202 -14.94 -3.71 -15.84
CA ASP A 202 -14.79 -3.42 -17.28
C ASP A 202 -13.74 -4.33 -17.92
N ALA A 203 -12.63 -4.60 -17.22
CA ALA A 203 -11.60 -5.53 -17.67
C ALA A 203 -12.11 -6.98 -17.77
N VAL A 204 -12.87 -7.44 -16.76
CA VAL A 204 -13.52 -8.76 -16.78
C VAL A 204 -14.55 -8.84 -17.90
N SER A 205 -15.38 -7.82 -18.09
CA SER A 205 -16.38 -7.77 -19.15
C SER A 205 -15.76 -7.84 -20.55
N LYS A 206 -14.61 -7.18 -20.74
CA LYS A 206 -13.83 -7.26 -21.99
C LYS A 206 -13.26 -8.66 -22.20
N ALA A 207 -12.65 -9.26 -21.18
CA ALA A 207 -12.13 -10.62 -21.25
C ALA A 207 -13.24 -11.64 -21.55
N ASP A 208 -14.43 -11.50 -20.95
CA ASP A 208 -15.59 -12.35 -21.23
C ASP A 208 -16.07 -12.21 -22.67
N ALA A 209 -16.07 -11.00 -23.22
CA ALA A 209 -16.39 -10.77 -24.62
C ALA A 209 -15.37 -11.46 -25.55
N ASP A 210 -14.08 -11.35 -25.24
CA ASP A 210 -13.00 -12.00 -25.99
C ASP A 210 -13.12 -13.54 -25.91
N VAL A 211 -13.40 -14.10 -24.72
CA VAL A 211 -13.62 -15.54 -24.54
C VAL A 211 -14.81 -16.02 -25.38
N ARG A 212 -15.92 -15.29 -25.40
CA ARG A 212 -17.08 -15.61 -26.26
C ARG A 212 -16.72 -15.55 -27.73
N TYR A 213 -15.96 -14.54 -28.15
CA TYR A 213 -15.50 -14.41 -29.53
C TYR A 213 -14.61 -15.60 -29.95
N TYR A 214 -13.59 -15.93 -29.16
CA TYR A 214 -12.70 -17.05 -29.45
C TYR A 214 -13.43 -18.40 -29.42
N ARG A 215 -14.38 -18.58 -28.49
CA ARG A 215 -15.21 -19.79 -28.46
C ARG A 215 -16.04 -19.93 -29.74
N GLY A 216 -16.68 -18.86 -30.20
CA GLY A 216 -17.42 -18.87 -31.46
C GLY A 216 -16.52 -19.10 -32.68
N ALA A 217 -15.30 -18.54 -32.68
CA ALA A 217 -14.32 -18.79 -33.74
C ALA A 217 -13.85 -20.26 -33.77
N LEU A 218 -13.60 -20.86 -32.60
CA LEU A 218 -13.24 -22.27 -32.48
C LEU A 218 -14.36 -23.19 -32.95
N GLU A 219 -15.61 -22.86 -32.64
CA GLU A 219 -16.78 -23.65 -33.07
C GLU A 219 -16.95 -23.60 -34.59
N LYS A 220 -16.83 -22.41 -35.21
CA LYS A 220 -16.79 -22.28 -36.67
C LYS A 220 -15.66 -23.08 -37.31
N LEU A 221 -14.45 -23.00 -36.74
CA LEU A 221 -13.30 -23.75 -37.25
C LEU A 221 -13.52 -25.25 -37.14
N ARG A 222 -14.13 -25.72 -36.04
CA ARG A 222 -14.51 -27.12 -35.84
C ARG A 222 -15.52 -27.58 -36.88
N ASP A 223 -16.55 -26.78 -37.17
CA ASP A 223 -17.54 -27.09 -38.20
C ASP A 223 -16.91 -27.13 -39.60
N ASP A 224 -16.03 -26.18 -39.92
CA ASP A 224 -15.34 -26.13 -41.20
C ASP A 224 -14.37 -27.30 -41.39
N ILE A 225 -13.64 -27.69 -40.33
CA ILE A 225 -12.81 -28.89 -40.33
C ILE A 225 -13.69 -30.13 -40.50
N GLY A 226 -14.79 -30.26 -39.74
CA GLY A 226 -15.69 -31.41 -39.86
C GLY A 226 -16.29 -31.55 -41.27
N LYS A 227 -16.66 -30.42 -41.91
CA LYS A 227 -17.10 -30.42 -43.32
C LYS A 227 -15.98 -30.85 -44.28
N LYS A 228 -14.76 -30.34 -44.09
CA LYS A 228 -13.60 -30.72 -44.92
C LYS A 228 -13.24 -32.20 -44.74
N GLU A 229 -13.24 -32.70 -43.52
CA GLU A 229 -13.03 -34.11 -43.21
C GLU A 229 -14.08 -34.98 -43.89
N SER A 230 -15.37 -34.63 -43.75
CA SER A 230 -16.46 -35.35 -44.44
C SER A 230 -16.30 -35.35 -45.96
N ALA A 231 -15.92 -34.21 -46.56
CA ALA A 231 -15.65 -34.11 -47.99
C ALA A 231 -14.44 -34.94 -48.43
N LEU A 232 -13.36 -34.94 -47.65
CA LEU A 232 -12.18 -35.78 -47.90
C LEU A 232 -12.50 -37.26 -47.78
N THR A 233 -13.27 -37.66 -46.76
CA THR A 233 -13.75 -39.03 -46.61
C THR A 233 -14.58 -39.45 -47.82
N LYS A 234 -15.50 -38.60 -48.30
CA LYS A 234 -16.28 -38.88 -49.50
C LYS A 234 -15.40 -39.05 -50.74
N ASN A 235 -14.48 -38.11 -50.99
CA ASN A 235 -13.53 -38.20 -52.11
C ASN A 235 -12.67 -39.47 -52.04
N LEU A 236 -12.26 -39.89 -50.84
CA LEU A 236 -11.50 -41.13 -50.65
C LEU A 236 -12.33 -42.36 -51.05
N HIS A 237 -13.60 -42.42 -50.66
CA HIS A 237 -14.50 -43.51 -51.08
C HIS A 237 -14.73 -43.50 -52.60
N ASP A 238 -14.93 -42.33 -53.21
CA ASP A 238 -15.10 -42.19 -54.65
C ASP A 238 -13.85 -42.67 -55.41
N MET A 239 -12.65 -42.28 -54.93
CA MET A 239 -11.37 -42.72 -55.50
C MET A 239 -11.14 -44.22 -55.32
N GLN A 240 -11.48 -44.80 -54.16
CA GLN A 240 -11.42 -46.24 -53.93
C GLN A 240 -12.36 -46.99 -54.88
N ALA A 241 -13.57 -46.49 -55.09
CA ALA A 241 -14.53 -47.08 -56.03
C ALA A 241 -14.02 -47.01 -57.48
N GLU A 242 -13.42 -45.88 -57.88
CA GLU A 242 -12.80 -45.75 -59.20
C GLU A 242 -11.62 -46.71 -59.37
N LEU A 243 -10.77 -46.83 -58.35
CA LEU A 243 -9.63 -47.75 -58.34
C LEU A 243 -10.11 -49.20 -58.46
N ALA A 244 -11.11 -49.62 -57.69
CA ALA A 244 -11.69 -50.96 -57.77
C ALA A 244 -12.28 -51.24 -59.17
N ARG A 245 -12.97 -50.26 -59.79
CA ARG A 245 -13.45 -50.40 -61.19
C ARG A 245 -12.31 -50.59 -62.18
N LYS A 246 -11.21 -49.84 -62.00
CA LYS A 246 -10.01 -49.96 -62.84
C LYS A 246 -9.32 -51.31 -62.63
N GLU A 247 -9.25 -51.81 -61.39
CA GLU A 247 -8.70 -53.15 -61.09
C GLU A 247 -9.50 -54.26 -61.78
N VAL A 248 -10.83 -54.26 -61.65
CA VAL A 248 -11.71 -55.23 -62.34
C VAL A 248 -11.52 -55.16 -63.86
N LYS A 249 -11.42 -53.94 -64.42
CA LYS A 249 -11.16 -53.75 -65.86
C LYS A 249 -9.80 -54.30 -66.25
N ASN A 250 -8.74 -54.02 -65.49
CA ASN A 250 -7.40 -54.54 -65.73
C ASN A 250 -7.37 -56.07 -65.66
N ASP A 251 -8.05 -56.68 -64.71
CA ASP A 251 -8.11 -58.14 -64.58
C ASP A 251 -8.92 -58.79 -65.70
N THR A 252 -9.99 -58.13 -66.16
CA THR A 252 -10.72 -58.54 -67.37
C THR A 252 -9.82 -58.47 -68.60
N GLN A 253 -9.08 -57.37 -68.78
CA GLN A 253 -8.14 -57.21 -69.89
C GLN A 253 -7.01 -58.23 -69.83
N LYS A 254 -6.44 -58.51 -68.64
CA LYS A 254 -5.45 -59.59 -68.45
C LYS A 254 -6.00 -60.95 -68.85
N THR A 255 -7.25 -61.25 -68.48
CA THR A 255 -7.92 -62.51 -68.85
C THR A 255 -8.14 -62.59 -70.35
N GLN A 256 -8.58 -61.50 -71.00
CA GLN A 256 -8.70 -61.40 -72.46
C GLN A 256 -7.36 -61.60 -73.16
N ILE A 257 -6.29 -60.94 -72.69
CA ILE A 257 -4.94 -61.10 -73.24
C ILE A 257 -4.50 -62.56 -73.15
N LYS A 258 -4.66 -63.21 -71.98
CA LYS A 258 -4.33 -64.65 -71.84
C LYS A 258 -5.12 -65.53 -72.81
N SER A 259 -6.42 -65.27 -72.99
CA SER A 259 -7.25 -65.99 -73.94
C SER A 259 -6.75 -65.81 -75.39
N LEU A 260 -6.41 -64.58 -75.78
CA LEU A 260 -5.86 -64.28 -77.11
C LEU A 260 -4.47 -64.88 -77.30
N GLU A 261 -3.62 -64.89 -76.26
CA GLU A 261 -2.32 -65.56 -76.28
C GLU A 261 -2.46 -67.07 -76.48
N ASP A 262 -3.43 -67.70 -75.83
CA ASP A 262 -3.72 -69.13 -75.99
C ASP A 262 -4.31 -69.45 -77.38
N GLU A 263 -5.18 -68.59 -77.90
CA GLU A 263 -5.67 -68.69 -79.29
C GLU A 263 -4.52 -68.54 -80.30
N LEU A 264 -3.63 -67.57 -80.09
CA LEU A 264 -2.45 -67.37 -80.93
C LEU A 264 -1.49 -68.56 -80.86
N LYS A 265 -1.32 -69.18 -79.68
CA LYS A 265 -0.58 -70.45 -79.55
C LYS A 265 -1.24 -71.58 -80.34
N ARG A 266 -2.57 -71.72 -80.28
CA ARG A 266 -3.32 -72.72 -81.08
C ARG A 266 -3.12 -72.47 -82.56
N ILE A 267 -3.33 -71.23 -83.04
CA ILE A 267 -3.11 -70.86 -84.44
C ILE A 267 -1.67 -71.13 -84.86
N LYS A 268 -0.66 -70.84 -84.03
CA LYS A 268 0.73 -71.18 -84.33
C LYS A 268 0.96 -72.69 -84.44
N ALA A 269 0.37 -73.49 -83.55
CA ALA A 269 0.45 -74.94 -83.61
C ALA A 269 -0.25 -75.49 -84.87
N ASP A 270 -1.43 -74.97 -85.20
CA ASP A 270 -2.19 -75.31 -86.40
C ASP A 270 -1.43 -74.92 -87.67
N THR A 271 -0.87 -73.71 -87.71
CA THR A 271 -0.01 -73.23 -88.82
C THR A 271 1.22 -74.11 -89.00
N THR A 272 1.85 -74.52 -87.89
CA THR A 272 3.00 -75.44 -87.93
C THR A 272 2.59 -76.80 -88.49
N THR A 273 1.42 -77.29 -88.11
CA THR A 273 0.84 -78.55 -88.60
C THR A 273 0.50 -78.44 -90.09
N GLN A 274 -0.20 -77.38 -90.49
CA GLN A 274 -0.50 -77.07 -91.90
C GLN A 274 0.77 -76.94 -92.74
N THR A 275 1.82 -76.29 -92.23
CA THR A 275 3.11 -76.18 -92.92
C THR A 275 3.77 -77.55 -93.13
N ARG A 276 3.69 -78.43 -92.12
CA ARG A 276 4.15 -79.82 -92.23
C ARG A 276 3.32 -80.62 -93.22
N ASP A 277 2.00 -80.44 -93.27
CA ASP A 277 1.15 -81.15 -94.21
C ASP A 277 1.31 -80.61 -95.64
N LEU A 278 1.48 -79.29 -95.80
CA LEU A 278 1.88 -78.67 -97.07
C LEU A 278 3.21 -79.22 -97.56
N SER A 279 4.22 -79.34 -96.71
CA SER A 279 5.52 -79.89 -97.13
C SER A 279 5.41 -81.37 -97.52
N LYS A 280 4.60 -82.18 -96.83
CA LYS A 280 4.28 -83.56 -97.25
C LYS A 280 3.59 -83.58 -98.61
N VAL A 281 2.53 -82.80 -98.80
CA VAL A 281 1.79 -82.70 -100.07
C VAL A 281 2.71 -82.24 -101.19
N ASN A 282 3.57 -81.25 -100.96
CA ASN A 282 4.52 -80.75 -101.95
C ASN A 282 5.55 -81.83 -102.31
N THR A 283 6.00 -82.62 -101.34
CA THR A 283 6.87 -83.79 -101.57
C THR A 283 6.16 -84.87 -102.38
N SER A 284 4.90 -85.18 -102.05
CA SER A 284 4.07 -86.11 -102.83
C SER A 284 3.85 -85.61 -104.26
N LEU A 285 3.57 -84.32 -104.44
CA LEU A 285 3.40 -83.68 -105.75
C LEU A 285 4.70 -83.75 -106.57
N LEU A 286 5.86 -83.50 -105.97
CA LEU A 286 7.15 -83.67 -106.63
C LEU A 286 7.40 -85.13 -107.05
N SER A 287 7.01 -86.09 -106.21
CA SER A 287 7.12 -87.53 -106.53
C SER A 287 6.22 -87.93 -107.71
N GLU A 288 4.98 -87.45 -107.73
CA GLU A 288 4.05 -87.65 -108.84
C GLU A 288 4.48 -86.88 -110.09
N SER A 289 5.02 -85.67 -109.96
CA SER A 289 5.60 -84.90 -111.07
C SER A 289 6.79 -85.61 -111.70
N ASN A 290 7.68 -86.22 -110.89
CA ASN A 290 8.80 -87.01 -111.39
C ASN A 290 8.32 -88.29 -112.08
N LYS A 291 7.28 -88.94 -111.54
CA LYS A 291 6.64 -90.08 -112.19
C LYS A 291 5.98 -89.67 -113.51
N ASN A 292 5.33 -88.52 -113.55
CA ASN A 292 4.72 -87.98 -114.76
C ASN A 292 5.78 -87.64 -115.82
N LYS A 293 6.91 -87.05 -115.42
CA LYS A 293 8.06 -86.81 -116.32
C LYS A 293 8.63 -88.11 -116.89
N ARG A 294 8.77 -89.17 -116.07
CA ARG A 294 9.19 -90.49 -116.56
C ARG A 294 8.20 -91.09 -117.54
N LEU A 295 6.90 -90.87 -117.32
CA LEU A 295 5.85 -91.30 -118.25
C LEU A 295 5.91 -90.48 -119.55
N GLU A 296 6.10 -89.17 -119.49
CA GLU A 296 6.32 -88.31 -120.67
C GLU A 296 7.56 -88.76 -121.47
N ASP A 297 8.69 -89.04 -120.82
CA ASP A 297 9.89 -89.54 -121.48
C ASP A 297 9.64 -90.90 -122.15
N LYS A 298 8.84 -91.76 -121.51
CA LYS A 298 8.42 -93.06 -122.08
C LYS A 298 7.48 -92.88 -123.28
N VAL A 299 6.58 -91.91 -123.23
CA VAL A 299 5.70 -91.54 -124.36
C VAL A 299 6.53 -91.02 -125.53
N LYS A 300 7.51 -90.13 -125.28
CA LYS A 300 8.42 -89.64 -126.33
C LYS A 300 9.23 -90.77 -126.97
N ALA A 301 9.76 -91.69 -126.17
CA ALA A 301 10.47 -92.86 -126.69
C ALA A 301 9.57 -93.73 -127.59
N LEU A 302 8.32 -93.96 -127.17
CA LEU A 302 7.33 -94.68 -127.98
C LEU A 302 6.97 -93.93 -129.27
N ASP A 303 6.81 -92.61 -129.23
CA ASP A 303 6.57 -91.80 -130.43
C ASP A 303 7.75 -91.85 -131.42
N GLU A 304 8.99 -91.84 -130.91
CA GLU A 304 10.21 -92.00 -131.72
C GLU A 304 10.27 -93.37 -132.40
N GLU A 305 9.91 -94.44 -131.68
CA GLU A 305 9.77 -95.80 -132.22
C GLU A 305 8.66 -95.88 -133.27
N LEU A 306 7.50 -95.26 -133.01
CA LEU A 306 6.36 -95.22 -133.92
C LEU A 306 6.70 -94.44 -135.20
N ARG A 307 7.48 -93.37 -135.08
CA ARG A 307 8.00 -92.60 -136.22
C ARG A 307 8.99 -93.43 -137.05
N LYS A 308 9.92 -94.16 -136.42
CA LYS A 308 10.82 -95.09 -137.10
C LYS A 308 10.07 -96.23 -137.79
N ALA A 309 9.03 -96.79 -137.15
CA ALA A 309 8.19 -97.82 -137.72
C ALA A 309 7.38 -97.31 -138.94
N ARG A 310 6.76 -96.13 -138.83
CA ARG A 310 6.08 -95.47 -139.97
C ARG A 310 7.03 -95.17 -141.12
N GLN A 311 8.25 -94.69 -140.83
CA GLN A 311 9.26 -94.44 -141.86
C GLN A 311 9.67 -95.74 -142.57
N LYS A 312 9.83 -96.85 -141.83
CA LYS A 312 10.07 -98.19 -142.42
C LYS A 312 8.90 -98.63 -143.30
N GLN A 313 7.66 -98.43 -142.87
CA GLN A 313 6.47 -98.81 -143.62
C GLN A 313 6.31 -98.00 -144.92
N VAL A 314 6.58 -96.69 -144.89
CA VAL A 314 6.57 -95.84 -146.09
C VAL A 314 7.66 -96.29 -147.07
N ASN A 315 8.87 -96.58 -146.60
CA ASN A 315 9.96 -97.06 -147.45
C ASN A 315 9.60 -98.41 -148.13
N LEU A 316 9.02 -99.35 -147.38
CA LEU A 316 8.54 -100.63 -147.91
C LEU A 316 7.45 -100.45 -148.99
N THR A 317 6.50 -99.56 -148.74
CA THR A 317 5.38 -99.30 -149.67
C THR A 317 5.88 -98.64 -150.97
N THR A 318 6.90 -97.78 -150.86
CA THR A 318 7.53 -97.10 -152.00
C THR A 318 8.35 -98.09 -152.85
N GLU A 319 9.09 -99.00 -152.22
CA GLU A 319 9.83 -100.06 -152.91
C GLU A 319 8.89 -101.02 -153.65
N GLN A 320 7.76 -101.36 -153.02
CA GLN A 320 6.72 -102.22 -153.59
C GLN A 320 6.05 -101.58 -154.81
N SER A 321 5.72 -100.28 -154.75
CA SER A 321 5.19 -99.52 -155.90
C SER A 321 6.19 -99.43 -157.06
N ARG A 322 7.49 -99.32 -156.76
CA ARG A 322 8.56 -99.29 -157.79
C ARG A 322 8.67 -100.64 -158.52
N ARG A 323 8.60 -101.75 -157.79
CA ARG A 323 8.60 -103.10 -158.38
C ARG A 323 7.35 -103.36 -159.23
N GLU A 324 6.18 -102.91 -158.77
CA GLU A 324 4.93 -103.06 -159.51
C GLU A 324 4.95 -102.25 -160.83
N GLY A 325 5.51 -101.04 -160.82
CA GLY A 325 5.68 -100.21 -162.02
C GLY A 325 6.63 -100.83 -163.06
N ALA A 326 7.72 -101.48 -162.62
CA ALA A 326 8.66 -102.17 -163.52
C ALA A 326 8.02 -103.37 -164.22
N ILE A 327 7.17 -104.12 -163.52
CA ILE A 327 6.46 -105.28 -164.09
C ILE A 327 5.41 -104.83 -165.13
N ARG A 328 4.71 -103.72 -164.88
CA ARG A 328 3.76 -103.16 -165.87
C ARG A 328 4.45 -102.67 -167.14
N ALA A 329 5.67 -102.13 -167.04
CA ALA A 329 6.44 -101.70 -168.20
C ALA A 329 6.89 -102.90 -169.07
N GLN A 330 7.38 -103.98 -168.44
CA GLN A 330 7.77 -105.21 -169.15
C GLN A 330 6.58 -105.91 -169.82
N LEU A 331 5.39 -105.86 -169.22
CA LEU A 331 4.18 -106.44 -169.81
C LEU A 331 3.77 -105.71 -171.09
N LYS A 332 3.83 -104.37 -171.08
CA LYS A 332 3.50 -103.53 -172.24
C LYS A 332 4.47 -103.74 -173.41
N GLU A 333 5.76 -103.89 -173.11
CA GLU A 333 6.79 -104.17 -174.12
C GLU A 333 6.57 -105.53 -174.80
N LYS A 334 6.09 -106.53 -174.06
CA LYS A 334 5.74 -107.85 -174.61
C LYS A 334 4.44 -107.84 -175.43
N ASP A 335 3.45 -107.04 -175.05
CA ASP A 335 2.22 -106.86 -175.83
C ASP A 335 2.50 -106.17 -177.17
N ASP A 336 3.37 -105.16 -177.21
CA ASP A 336 3.76 -104.45 -178.43
C ASP A 336 4.53 -105.37 -179.42
N GLU A 337 5.40 -106.26 -178.91
CA GLU A 337 6.07 -107.30 -179.71
C GLU A 337 5.07 -108.31 -180.31
N LEU A 338 4.01 -108.66 -179.57
CA LEU A 338 2.99 -109.62 -180.00
C LEU A 338 2.12 -109.05 -181.13
N VAL A 339 1.75 -107.76 -181.05
CA VAL A 339 1.01 -107.05 -182.11
C VAL A 339 1.82 -106.97 -183.40
N TYR A 340 3.13 -106.71 -183.30
CA TYR A 340 4.01 -106.67 -184.47
C TYR A 340 4.16 -108.04 -185.14
N ALA A 341 4.26 -109.11 -184.35
CA ALA A 341 4.32 -110.48 -184.87
C ALA A 341 3.01 -110.89 -185.56
N LEU A 342 1.85 -110.57 -184.96
CA LEU A 342 0.52 -110.84 -185.55
C LEU A 342 0.34 -110.15 -186.91
N ALA A 343 0.72 -108.88 -187.03
CA ALA A 343 0.63 -108.14 -188.30
C ALA A 343 1.50 -108.76 -189.42
N LYS A 344 2.67 -109.30 -189.08
CA LYS A 344 3.58 -109.98 -190.02
C LYS A 344 3.02 -111.32 -190.50
N THR A 345 2.37 -112.08 -189.61
CA THR A 345 1.73 -113.35 -189.96
C THR A 345 0.53 -113.12 -190.90
N THR A 346 -0.32 -112.13 -190.60
CA THR A 346 -1.46 -111.77 -191.46
C THR A 346 -1.02 -111.29 -192.85
N SER A 347 0.13 -110.60 -192.94
CA SER A 347 0.73 -110.21 -194.23
C SER A 347 1.22 -111.41 -195.05
N LEU A 348 1.74 -112.45 -194.39
CA LEU A 348 2.22 -113.67 -195.06
C LEU A 348 1.05 -114.56 -195.51
N GLU A 349 0.00 -114.65 -194.70
CA GLU A 349 -1.24 -115.35 -195.08
C GLU A 349 -1.89 -114.74 -196.34
N LYS A 350 -1.97 -113.40 -196.44
CA LYS A 350 -2.48 -112.74 -197.65
C LYS A 350 -1.64 -113.01 -198.90
N LYS A 351 -0.33 -113.20 -198.74
CA LYS A 351 0.60 -113.53 -199.83
C LYS A 351 0.44 -114.97 -200.32
N ILE A 352 0.21 -115.91 -199.39
CA ILE A 352 -0.04 -117.31 -199.71
C ILE A 352 -1.38 -117.47 -200.43
N ILE A 353 -2.44 -116.77 -199.98
CA ILE A 353 -3.76 -116.81 -200.62
C ILE A 353 -3.70 -116.27 -202.07
N ALA A 354 -2.93 -115.22 -202.32
CA ALA A 354 -2.74 -114.67 -203.66
C ALA A 354 -1.98 -115.63 -204.60
N GLN A 355 -1.01 -116.38 -204.08
CA GLN A 355 -0.27 -117.37 -204.86
C GLN A 355 -1.11 -118.64 -205.13
N ASP A 356 -1.95 -119.05 -204.18
CA ASP A 356 -2.88 -120.17 -204.37
C ASP A 356 -3.97 -119.86 -205.42
N GLU A 357 -4.40 -118.59 -205.54
CA GLU A 357 -5.31 -118.15 -206.62
C GLU A 357 -4.63 -118.13 -208.00
N GLU A 358 -3.32 -117.87 -208.06
CA GLU A 358 -2.53 -117.88 -209.30
C GLU A 358 -2.29 -119.32 -209.81
N VAL A 359 -2.03 -120.26 -208.89
CA VAL A 359 -1.98 -121.71 -209.20
C VAL A 359 -3.34 -122.21 -209.70
N ARG A 360 -4.45 -121.69 -209.15
CA ARG A 360 -5.80 -122.04 -209.62
C ARG A 360 -6.10 -121.52 -211.03
N ARG A 361 -5.56 -120.36 -211.44
CA ARG A 361 -5.75 -119.83 -212.80
C ARG A 361 -4.92 -120.55 -213.85
N LEU A 362 -3.71 -120.99 -213.54
CA LEU A 362 -2.85 -121.67 -214.51
C LEU A 362 -3.29 -123.12 -214.78
N ASN A 363 -3.91 -123.80 -213.82
CA ASN A 363 -4.53 -125.11 -214.04
C ASN A 363 -5.80 -125.07 -214.91
N ALA A 364 -6.41 -123.89 -215.13
CA ALA A 364 -7.65 -123.72 -215.90
C ALA A 364 -7.43 -123.41 -217.39
N ARG A 365 -6.22 -123.64 -217.92
CA ARG A 365 -5.90 -123.56 -219.36
C ARG A 365 -5.18 -124.81 -219.87
N LEU A 366 -5.73 -125.95 -219.46
CA LEU A 366 -6.17 -126.97 -220.43
C LEU A 366 -7.44 -126.46 -221.12
#